data_AF-A0A6M2CZX9-F1
#
_entry.id   AF-A0A6M2CZX9-F1
#
_cell.length_a   1.000
_cell.length_b   1.000
_cell.length_c   1.000
_cell.angle_alpha   90.00
_cell.angle_beta   90.00
_cell.angle_gamma   90.00
#
_symmetry.space_group_name_H-M   'P 1'
#
loop_
_entity.id
_entity.type
_entity.pdbx_description
1 polymer ?
#
loop_
_entity_poly.entity_id
_entity_poly.type
_entity_poly.pdbx_seq_one_letter_code
_entity_poly.pdbx_strand_id
1 'polypeptide(L)'
;MSNDVETVVCETSCLDGATTTPAGDHTFDSTCRIEATVVTGLEHIARDECIDKLGVRPDTSRGRVFFDLPIDRVTEVWNLQGVDNLYVVVSTFSNMEVPSSKEEMEAVLVPLVEKMRWETALEVWRRMRPSAKFELADFFRKYQKEAHSGAGDEQKEAEKKDGPKFRVTCHRSGENHKFTSMEAAAVFGGAVNDTFGWGVDMRNFDLEVVLHVDPGCVYVCLTLTTASLHHRHLEHFGPTSLRCTIAYNMLRLCDLKPSDIVCDPMVGGGSIPLEGCINWPQTMFVCGDNHPLAVQRSHDNLSALNEKRAKASSEGSGSQLCMDVCQWDVSQRIFSTRGTSTASISSLDEGTSMFEKVETTT
;
A
#
# COMPACT_ATOMS: atom_id res chain seq x y z
N MET A 1 -15.15 -22.93 26.34
CA MET A 1 -15.98 -22.05 25.53
C MET A 1 -15.18 -21.76 24.28
N SER A 2 -15.63 -22.36 23.20
CA SER A 2 -14.97 -22.42 21.89
C SER A 2 -14.88 -21.01 21.31
N ASN A 3 -13.68 -20.58 20.91
CA ASN A 3 -13.50 -19.37 20.11
C ASN A 3 -13.81 -19.74 18.66
N ASP A 4 -15.04 -19.50 18.23
CA ASP A 4 -15.40 -19.49 16.83
C ASP A 4 -14.74 -18.25 16.19
N VAL A 5 -13.68 -18.50 15.44
CA VAL A 5 -13.12 -17.53 14.49
C VAL A 5 -14.13 -17.48 13.35
N GLU A 6 -14.91 -16.40 13.28
CA GLU A 6 -15.75 -16.11 12.11
C GLU A 6 -14.84 -15.98 10.88
N THR A 7 -14.80 -17.06 10.08
CA THR A 7 -14.27 -17.03 8.73
C THR A 7 -15.18 -16.13 7.92
N VAL A 8 -14.78 -14.87 7.72
CA VAL A 8 -15.49 -13.95 6.83
C VAL A 8 -15.38 -14.52 5.42
N VAL A 9 -16.49 -15.07 4.94
CA VAL A 9 -16.68 -15.56 3.58
C VAL A 9 -16.64 -14.33 2.67
N CYS A 10 -15.58 -14.22 1.87
CA CYS A 10 -15.47 -13.20 0.83
C CYS A 10 -16.34 -13.66 -0.35
N GLU A 11 -17.66 -13.45 -0.23
CA GLU A 11 -18.56 -13.60 -1.37
C GLU A 11 -18.25 -12.48 -2.36
N THR A 12 -17.79 -12.88 -3.54
CA THR A 12 -17.82 -11.98 -4.70
C THR A 12 -19.28 -11.83 -5.06
N SER A 13 -19.88 -10.68 -4.79
CA SER A 13 -21.05 -10.28 -5.56
C SER A 13 -20.60 -10.19 -7.02
N CYS A 14 -20.97 -11.17 -7.83
CA CYS A 14 -21.01 -11.00 -9.28
C CYS A 14 -21.92 -9.79 -9.52
N LEU A 15 -21.34 -8.63 -9.79
CA LEU A 15 -22.07 -7.48 -10.30
C LEU A 15 -22.40 -7.77 -11.76
N ASP A 16 -23.37 -8.66 -11.97
CA ASP A 16 -24.07 -8.81 -13.24
C ASP A 16 -24.79 -7.49 -13.52
N GLY A 17 -24.11 -6.59 -14.24
CA GLY A 17 -24.59 -5.23 -14.53
C GLY A 17 -23.51 -4.16 -14.70
N ALA A 18 -22.21 -4.50 -14.61
CA ALA A 18 -21.14 -3.53 -14.80
C ALA A 18 -21.21 -2.87 -16.19
N THR A 19 -21.30 -1.54 -16.21
CA THR A 19 -21.24 -0.75 -17.45
C THR A 19 -19.79 -0.80 -17.95
N THR A 20 -19.57 -1.26 -19.18
CA THR A 20 -18.23 -1.38 -19.78
C THR A 20 -17.87 -0.14 -20.59
N THR A 21 -16.63 0.32 -20.52
CA THR A 21 -16.10 1.44 -21.29
C THR A 21 -15.12 0.92 -22.36
N PRO A 22 -15.20 1.40 -23.61
CA PRO A 22 -14.24 1.03 -24.65
C PRO A 22 -12.91 1.79 -24.52
N ALA A 23 -11.79 1.10 -24.73
CA ALA A 23 -10.45 1.63 -24.95
C ALA A 23 -9.81 0.92 -26.15
N GLY A 24 -9.94 1.52 -27.34
CA GLY A 24 -9.56 0.86 -28.59
C GLY A 24 -10.43 -0.37 -28.84
N ASP A 25 -9.80 -1.51 -29.09
CA ASP A 25 -10.48 -2.81 -29.30
C ASP A 25 -10.81 -3.54 -27.98
N HIS A 26 -10.44 -2.98 -26.82
CA HIS A 26 -10.64 -3.59 -25.51
C HIS A 26 -11.75 -2.90 -24.73
N THR A 27 -12.48 -3.67 -23.92
CA THR A 27 -13.51 -3.15 -23.01
C THR A 27 -13.15 -3.46 -21.57
N PHE A 28 -13.25 -2.47 -20.69
CA PHE A 28 -13.01 -2.63 -19.26
C PHE A 28 -14.21 -2.12 -18.45
N ASP A 29 -14.29 -2.53 -17.19
CA ASP A 29 -15.40 -2.16 -16.33
C ASP A 29 -15.40 -0.69 -15.91
N SER A 30 -16.55 -0.17 -15.51
CA SER A 30 -16.64 1.15 -14.87
C SER A 30 -16.10 1.18 -13.44
N THR A 31 -15.99 0.03 -12.77
CA THR A 31 -15.55 -0.11 -11.38
C THR A 31 -14.38 -1.08 -11.25
N CYS A 32 -13.49 -0.81 -10.30
CA CYS A 32 -12.39 -1.69 -9.95
C CYS A 32 -12.37 -1.97 -8.44
N ARG A 33 -11.87 -3.15 -8.06
CA ARG A 33 -11.63 -3.51 -6.66
C ARG A 33 -10.18 -3.23 -6.28
N ILE A 34 -9.99 -2.48 -5.21
CA ILE A 34 -8.68 -2.11 -4.65
C ILE A 34 -8.45 -2.92 -3.39
N GLU A 35 -7.23 -3.42 -3.24
CA GLU A 35 -6.69 -3.96 -2.00
C GLU A 35 -5.66 -2.97 -1.44
N ALA A 36 -5.76 -2.69 -0.14
CA ALA A 36 -4.74 -1.94 0.58
C ALA A 36 -4.23 -2.73 1.79
N THR A 37 -2.92 -2.86 1.92
CA THR A 37 -2.32 -3.50 3.10
C THR A 37 -2.19 -2.49 4.23
N VAL A 38 -2.44 -2.93 5.46
CA VAL A 38 -2.34 -2.12 6.68
C VAL A 38 -1.71 -2.97 7.79
N VAL A 39 -1.12 -2.31 8.77
CA VAL A 39 -0.63 -3.01 9.97
C VAL A 39 -1.79 -3.72 10.66
N THR A 40 -1.59 -5.01 10.99
CA THR A 40 -2.61 -5.81 11.65
C THR A 40 -3.08 -5.17 12.95
N GLY A 41 -4.39 -5.12 13.16
CA GLY A 41 -5.04 -4.45 14.28
C GLY A 41 -5.55 -3.04 13.96
N LEU A 42 -5.08 -2.41 12.88
CA LEU A 42 -5.48 -1.06 12.46
C LEU A 42 -6.47 -1.06 11.27
N GLU A 43 -7.01 -2.21 10.89
CA GLU A 43 -7.93 -2.36 9.75
C GLU A 43 -9.18 -1.50 9.90
N HIS A 44 -9.69 -1.38 11.13
CA HIS A 44 -10.86 -0.55 11.43
C HIS A 44 -10.58 0.95 11.20
N ILE A 45 -9.36 1.41 11.49
CA ILE A 45 -8.95 2.80 11.24
C ILE A 45 -8.76 3.06 9.75
N ALA A 46 -8.17 2.11 9.02
CA ALA A 46 -8.07 2.19 7.56
C ALA A 46 -9.46 2.18 6.90
N ARG A 47 -10.42 1.41 7.45
CA ARG A 47 -11.82 1.44 6.99
C ARG A 47 -12.44 2.81 7.18
N ASP A 48 -12.29 3.42 8.36
CA ASP A 48 -12.83 4.75 8.63
C ASP A 48 -12.16 5.80 7.73
N GLU A 49 -10.85 5.67 7.47
CA GLU A 49 -10.15 6.54 6.51
C GLU A 49 -10.74 6.43 5.09
N CYS A 50 -11.02 5.21 4.61
CA CYS A 50 -11.65 5.01 3.30
C CYS A 50 -13.04 5.65 3.23
N ILE A 51 -13.82 5.55 4.30
CA ILE A 51 -15.14 6.18 4.38
C ILE A 51 -15.00 7.70 4.30
N ASP A 52 -14.10 8.29 5.09
CA ASP A 52 -13.95 9.74 5.17
C ASP A 52 -13.37 10.35 3.89
N LYS A 53 -12.36 9.69 3.28
CA LYS A 53 -11.61 10.25 2.15
C LYS A 53 -12.14 9.85 0.79
N LEU A 54 -12.71 8.65 0.66
CA LEU A 54 -13.16 8.10 -0.62
C LEU A 54 -14.69 7.93 -0.68
N GLY A 55 -15.39 7.98 0.46
CA GLY A 55 -16.83 7.75 0.54
C GLY A 55 -17.22 6.28 0.31
N VAL A 56 -16.29 5.34 0.51
CA VAL A 56 -16.51 3.90 0.31
C VAL A 56 -16.32 3.13 1.60
N ARG A 57 -17.10 2.07 1.80
CA ARG A 57 -16.99 1.19 2.97
C ARG A 57 -16.24 -0.08 2.59
N PRO A 58 -14.98 -0.26 3.02
CA PRO A 58 -14.23 -1.47 2.72
C PRO A 58 -14.64 -2.67 3.57
N ASP A 59 -14.44 -3.86 2.98
CA ASP A 59 -14.31 -5.13 3.68
C ASP A 59 -12.94 -5.20 4.36
N THR A 60 -12.86 -5.79 5.54
CA THR A 60 -11.61 -5.92 6.30
C THR A 60 -11.21 -7.39 6.46
N SER A 61 -9.93 -7.68 6.26
CA SER A 61 -9.30 -8.97 6.58
C SER A 61 -8.00 -8.70 7.34
N ARG A 62 -7.37 -9.72 7.92
CA ARG A 62 -6.14 -9.54 8.71
C ARG A 62 -5.07 -8.80 7.89
N GLY A 63 -4.70 -7.60 8.34
CA GLY A 63 -3.72 -6.71 7.72
C GLY A 63 -4.12 -6.12 6.35
N ARG A 64 -5.41 -6.19 5.97
CA ARG A 64 -5.88 -5.79 4.63
C ARG A 64 -7.27 -5.16 4.66
N VAL A 65 -7.50 -4.21 3.75
CA VAL A 65 -8.82 -3.69 3.45
C VAL A 65 -9.09 -3.77 1.95
N PHE A 66 -10.34 -4.06 1.58
CA PHE A 66 -10.78 -4.21 0.18
C PHE A 66 -11.98 -3.31 -0.08
N PHE A 67 -11.97 -2.55 -1.17
CA PHE A 67 -13.10 -1.69 -1.54
C PHE A 67 -13.22 -1.53 -3.05
N ASP A 68 -14.43 -1.27 -3.52
CA ASP A 68 -14.70 -0.97 -4.92
C ASP A 68 -14.75 0.55 -5.14
N LEU A 69 -14.22 1.00 -6.28
CA LEU A 69 -14.18 2.40 -6.67
C LEU A 69 -14.40 2.54 -8.19
N PRO A 70 -15.08 3.59 -8.67
CA PRO A 70 -15.11 3.90 -10.09
C PRO A 70 -13.69 4.16 -10.62
N ILE A 71 -13.36 3.64 -11.80
CA ILE A 71 -12.00 3.73 -12.37
C ILE A 71 -11.59 5.20 -12.62
N ASP A 72 -12.55 6.08 -12.92
CA ASP A 72 -12.31 7.52 -13.08
C ASP A 72 -11.86 8.20 -11.78
N ARG A 73 -12.16 7.60 -10.63
CA ARG A 73 -11.81 8.09 -9.30
C ARG A 73 -10.59 7.36 -8.71
N VAL A 74 -9.98 6.42 -9.43
CA VAL A 74 -8.97 5.53 -8.86
C VAL A 74 -7.75 6.25 -8.30
N THR A 75 -7.41 7.42 -8.82
CA THR A 75 -6.30 8.24 -8.32
C THR A 75 -6.57 8.84 -6.93
N GLU A 76 -7.82 8.89 -6.47
CA GLU A 76 -8.16 9.37 -5.12
C GLU A 76 -7.54 8.52 -4.01
N VAL A 77 -7.21 7.25 -4.29
CA VAL A 77 -6.55 6.36 -3.31
C VAL A 77 -5.20 6.88 -2.83
N TRP A 78 -4.54 7.77 -3.59
CA TRP A 78 -3.30 8.44 -3.15
C TRP A 78 -3.49 9.33 -1.91
N ASN A 79 -4.73 9.73 -1.62
CA ASN A 79 -5.07 10.50 -0.43
C ASN A 79 -5.01 9.67 0.86
N LEU A 80 -5.02 8.34 0.77
CA LEU A 80 -4.85 7.44 1.91
C LEU A 80 -3.42 7.54 2.48
N GLN A 81 -3.34 7.65 3.81
CA GLN A 81 -2.10 7.80 4.58
C GLN A 81 -1.87 6.64 5.56
N GLY A 82 -2.94 5.93 5.97
CA GLY A 82 -2.87 4.84 6.94
C GLY A 82 -2.51 3.47 6.35
N VAL A 83 -2.34 3.37 5.03
CA VAL A 83 -2.10 2.11 4.31
C VAL A 83 -0.69 2.03 3.74
N ASP A 84 -0.10 0.83 3.75
CA ASP A 84 1.29 0.58 3.38
C ASP A 84 1.49 0.37 1.87
N ASN A 85 0.62 -0.38 1.20
CA ASN A 85 0.73 -0.70 -0.23
C ASN A 85 -0.66 -0.77 -0.83
N LEU A 86 -0.75 -0.44 -2.12
CA LEU A 86 -2.01 -0.47 -2.87
C LEU A 86 -1.88 -1.42 -4.06
N TYR A 87 -2.95 -2.18 -4.29
CA TYR A 87 -3.07 -3.12 -5.40
C TYR A 87 -4.46 -2.99 -6.03
N VAL A 88 -4.56 -3.30 -7.32
CA VAL A 88 -5.85 -3.55 -7.98
C VAL A 88 -6.05 -5.05 -8.09
N VAL A 89 -7.21 -5.54 -7.65
CA VAL A 89 -7.58 -6.95 -7.75
C VAL A 89 -7.99 -7.24 -9.19
N VAL A 90 -7.28 -8.18 -9.83
CA VAL A 90 -7.61 -8.67 -11.18
C VAL A 90 -8.83 -9.56 -11.12
N SER A 91 -8.80 -10.57 -10.24
CA SER A 91 -9.93 -11.48 -9.99
C SER A 91 -9.75 -12.20 -8.66
N THR A 92 -10.88 -12.56 -8.05
CA THR A 92 -10.97 -13.38 -6.85
C THR A 92 -11.76 -14.64 -7.18
N PHE A 93 -11.26 -15.79 -6.72
CA PHE A 93 -11.87 -17.09 -6.90
C PHE A 93 -12.11 -17.72 -5.53
N SER A 94 -13.35 -17.64 -5.06
CA SER A 94 -13.78 -18.20 -3.78
C SER A 94 -14.10 -19.70 -3.90
N ASN A 95 -14.12 -20.40 -2.77
CA ASN A 95 -14.43 -21.83 -2.66
C ASN A 95 -13.49 -22.73 -3.47
N MET A 96 -12.25 -22.27 -3.68
CA MET A 96 -11.22 -23.10 -4.31
C MET A 96 -10.52 -23.95 -3.26
N GLU A 97 -10.46 -25.25 -3.51
CA GLU A 97 -9.59 -26.12 -2.74
C GLU A 97 -8.14 -25.77 -3.00
N VAL A 98 -7.39 -25.61 -1.92
CA VAL A 98 -5.97 -25.34 -1.98
C VAL A 98 -5.27 -26.57 -2.58
N PRO A 99 -4.50 -26.42 -3.67
CA PRO A 99 -3.80 -27.56 -4.28
C PRO A 99 -2.90 -28.27 -3.27
N SER A 100 -2.93 -29.59 -3.26
CA SER A 100 -2.12 -30.40 -2.33
C SER A 100 -0.87 -30.99 -2.99
N SER A 101 -0.70 -30.81 -4.29
CA SER A 101 0.45 -31.25 -5.09
C SER A 101 0.82 -30.21 -6.15
N LYS A 102 1.98 -30.37 -6.79
CA LYS A 102 2.43 -29.46 -7.85
C LYS A 102 1.58 -29.60 -9.11
N GLU A 103 1.22 -30.83 -9.47
CA GLU A 103 0.39 -31.15 -10.62
C GLU A 103 -1.03 -30.60 -10.46
N GLU A 104 -1.61 -30.72 -9.25
CA GLU A 104 -2.89 -30.06 -8.92
C GLU A 104 -2.77 -28.54 -9.01
N MET A 105 -1.66 -27.96 -8.54
CA MET A 105 -1.47 -26.52 -8.60
C MET A 105 -1.44 -26.01 -10.03
N GLU A 106 -0.74 -26.69 -10.92
CA GLU A 106 -0.69 -26.34 -12.34
C GLU A 106 -2.08 -26.45 -12.98
N ALA A 107 -2.79 -27.56 -12.74
CA ALA A 107 -4.15 -27.77 -13.22
C ALA A 107 -5.15 -26.71 -12.69
N VAL A 108 -4.88 -26.15 -11.50
CA VAL A 108 -5.72 -25.15 -10.86
C VAL A 108 -5.37 -23.73 -11.31
N LEU A 109 -4.09 -23.34 -11.31
CA LEU A 109 -3.65 -21.96 -11.51
C LEU A 109 -3.60 -21.53 -12.97
N VAL A 110 -3.16 -22.41 -13.88
CA VAL A 110 -2.98 -22.08 -15.31
C VAL A 110 -4.31 -21.64 -15.94
N PRO A 111 -5.44 -22.36 -15.76
CA PRO A 111 -6.71 -21.96 -16.37
C PRO A 111 -7.31 -20.66 -15.80
N LEU A 112 -6.82 -20.18 -14.64
CA LEU A 112 -7.35 -18.94 -14.06
C LEU A 112 -6.89 -17.71 -14.85
N VAL A 113 -5.71 -17.76 -15.48
CA VAL A 113 -5.15 -16.63 -16.24
C VAL A 113 -6.10 -16.20 -17.36
N GLU A 114 -6.73 -17.15 -18.05
CA GLU A 114 -7.68 -16.85 -19.14
C GLU A 114 -9.04 -16.34 -18.65
N LYS A 115 -9.40 -16.62 -17.40
CA LYS A 115 -10.69 -16.21 -16.80
C LYS A 115 -10.62 -14.84 -16.11
N MET A 116 -9.42 -14.28 -16.00
CA MET A 116 -9.14 -13.06 -15.26
C MET A 116 -9.49 -11.80 -16.04
N ARG A 117 -9.82 -10.74 -15.30
CA ARG A 117 -10.25 -9.45 -15.84
C ARG A 117 -9.07 -8.49 -16.07
N TRP A 118 -8.15 -8.91 -16.92
CA TRP A 118 -6.87 -8.20 -17.13
C TRP A 118 -7.05 -6.77 -17.65
N GLU A 119 -7.99 -6.54 -18.57
CA GLU A 119 -8.24 -5.23 -19.19
C GLU A 119 -8.54 -4.16 -18.13
N THR A 120 -9.39 -4.51 -17.15
CA THR A 120 -9.79 -3.60 -16.07
C THR A 120 -8.62 -3.29 -15.15
N ALA A 121 -7.88 -4.31 -14.72
CA ALA A 121 -6.76 -4.12 -13.81
C ALA A 121 -5.59 -3.36 -14.46
N LEU A 122 -5.30 -3.65 -15.74
CA LEU A 122 -4.24 -2.98 -16.50
C LEU A 122 -4.58 -1.51 -16.79
N GLU A 123 -5.85 -1.20 -17.08
CA GLU A 123 -6.27 0.19 -17.23
C GLU A 123 -6.15 0.98 -15.92
N VAL A 124 -6.54 0.38 -14.79
CA VAL A 124 -6.32 0.99 -13.47
C VAL A 124 -4.84 1.21 -13.20
N TRP A 125 -4.01 0.19 -13.46
CA TRP A 125 -2.57 0.28 -13.28
C TRP A 125 -1.95 1.41 -14.12
N ARG A 126 -2.39 1.56 -15.38
CA ARG A 126 -1.95 2.63 -16.29
C ARG A 126 -2.31 4.00 -15.76
N ARG A 127 -3.55 4.20 -15.30
CA ARG A 127 -4.00 5.48 -14.71
C ARG A 127 -3.24 5.86 -13.44
N MET A 128 -2.86 4.86 -12.65
CA MET A 128 -2.07 5.04 -11.43
C MET A 128 -0.59 5.33 -11.71
N ARG A 129 -0.13 5.09 -12.95
CA ARG A 129 1.25 5.28 -13.38
C ARG A 129 1.34 6.05 -14.69
N PRO A 130 1.02 7.35 -14.68
CA PRO A 130 1.03 8.17 -15.91
C PRO A 130 2.42 8.30 -16.55
N SER A 131 3.49 7.99 -15.82
CA SER A 131 4.86 7.94 -16.36
C SER A 131 5.15 6.67 -17.16
N ALA A 132 4.34 5.61 -17.01
CA ALA A 132 4.45 4.40 -17.78
C ALA A 132 3.95 4.66 -19.21
N LYS A 133 4.79 4.39 -20.21
CA LYS A 133 4.52 4.69 -21.62
C LYS A 133 3.80 3.53 -22.34
N PHE A 134 2.88 2.88 -21.65
CA PHE A 134 2.11 1.76 -22.21
C PHE A 134 0.67 2.19 -22.43
N GLU A 135 0.18 2.00 -23.65
CA GLU A 135 -1.25 2.02 -23.94
C GLU A 135 -1.87 0.66 -23.60
N LEU A 136 -3.18 0.61 -23.35
CA LEU A 136 -3.85 -0.64 -22.96
C LEU A 136 -3.65 -1.76 -23.99
N ALA A 137 -3.65 -1.43 -25.27
CA ALA A 137 -3.44 -2.39 -26.36
C ALA A 137 -2.02 -3.01 -26.36
N ASP A 138 -1.02 -2.30 -25.80
CA ASP A 138 0.37 -2.79 -25.77
C ASP A 138 0.52 -4.02 -24.87
N PHE A 139 -0.37 -4.19 -23.89
CA PHE A 139 -0.37 -5.36 -23.01
C PHE A 139 -0.89 -6.64 -23.69
N PHE A 140 -1.68 -6.50 -24.76
CA PHE A 140 -2.33 -7.63 -25.44
C PHE A 140 -1.76 -7.90 -26.83
N ARG A 141 -0.82 -7.08 -27.31
CA ARG A 141 -0.14 -7.29 -28.58
C ARG A 141 0.75 -8.53 -28.46
N LYS A 142 0.22 -9.69 -28.89
CA LYS A 142 1.01 -10.92 -28.98
C LYS A 142 2.21 -10.68 -29.90
N TYR A 143 3.38 -11.13 -29.46
CA TYR A 143 4.57 -11.22 -30.28
C TYR A 143 4.26 -12.00 -31.58
N GLN A 144 4.24 -11.32 -32.71
CA GLN A 144 4.31 -12.00 -34.00
C GLN A 144 5.78 -12.34 -34.23
N LYS A 145 6.14 -13.63 -34.14
CA LYS A 145 7.36 -14.10 -34.81
C LYS A 145 7.18 -13.78 -36.29
N GLU A 146 7.92 -12.81 -36.81
CA GLU A 146 8.18 -12.79 -38.25
C GLU A 146 8.86 -14.12 -38.58
N ALA A 147 8.20 -14.93 -39.41
CA ALA A 147 8.75 -16.16 -39.91
C ALA A 147 9.91 -15.80 -40.87
N HIS A 148 11.10 -15.57 -40.32
CA HIS A 148 12.31 -15.51 -41.13
C HIS A 148 12.63 -16.92 -41.64
N SER A 149 12.09 -17.23 -42.81
CA SER A 149 12.66 -18.23 -43.69
C SER A 149 14.03 -17.72 -44.16
N GLY A 150 15.11 -18.35 -43.71
CA GLY A 150 16.40 -18.30 -44.41
C GLY A 150 17.59 -17.79 -43.60
N ALA A 151 18.36 -18.76 -43.09
CA ALA A 151 19.81 -18.83 -42.98
C ALA A 151 20.66 -17.53 -42.98
N GLY A 152 21.42 -17.37 -41.89
CA GLY A 152 22.81 -16.88 -41.92
C GLY A 152 23.01 -15.41 -41.56
N ASP A 153 23.39 -15.16 -40.31
CA ASP A 153 24.63 -14.49 -39.86
C ASP A 153 24.45 -13.79 -38.51
N GLU A 154 25.50 -13.85 -37.71
CA GLU A 154 25.60 -13.30 -36.36
C GLU A 154 25.44 -11.77 -36.35
N GLN A 155 24.23 -11.31 -36.10
CA GLN A 155 23.98 -9.99 -35.52
C GLN A 155 23.13 -10.17 -34.28
N LYS A 156 23.60 -9.63 -33.14
CA LYS A 156 22.81 -9.49 -31.92
C LYS A 156 21.64 -8.57 -32.22
N GLU A 157 20.52 -9.15 -32.65
CA GLU A 157 19.25 -8.48 -32.77
C GLU A 157 18.85 -7.97 -31.38
N ALA A 158 18.71 -6.66 -31.25
CA ALA A 158 18.06 -6.06 -30.10
C ALA A 158 16.57 -6.44 -30.18
N GLU A 159 16.22 -7.58 -29.58
CA GLU A 159 14.85 -8.07 -29.41
C GLU A 159 13.98 -6.95 -28.79
N LYS A 160 13.21 -6.24 -29.61
CA LYS A 160 12.12 -5.40 -29.12
C LYS A 160 10.98 -6.32 -28.70
N LYS A 161 11.01 -6.75 -27.44
CA LYS A 161 9.82 -7.29 -26.77
C LYS A 161 8.80 -6.16 -26.64
N ASP A 162 7.79 -6.18 -27.49
CA ASP A 162 6.64 -5.28 -27.44
C ASP A 162 5.75 -5.77 -26.28
N GLY A 163 5.79 -5.08 -25.13
CA GLY A 163 5.06 -5.44 -23.92
C GLY A 163 5.82 -5.11 -22.63
N PRO A 164 5.16 -5.07 -21.46
CA PRO A 164 5.81 -4.76 -20.20
C PRO A 164 6.80 -5.85 -19.79
N LYS A 165 7.81 -5.45 -19.02
CA LYS A 165 8.54 -6.41 -18.19
C LYS A 165 7.74 -6.70 -16.94
N PHE A 166 7.66 -7.96 -16.53
CA PHE A 166 6.89 -8.33 -15.37
C PHE A 166 7.60 -9.33 -14.45
N ARG A 167 7.13 -9.40 -13.21
CA ARG A 167 7.42 -10.48 -12.27
C ARG A 167 6.14 -10.96 -11.61
N VAL A 168 6.20 -12.18 -11.07
CA VAL A 168 5.16 -12.72 -10.20
C VAL A 168 5.69 -12.87 -8.78
N THR A 169 4.93 -12.38 -7.82
CA THR A 169 5.16 -12.59 -6.39
C THR A 169 4.01 -13.44 -5.85
N CYS A 170 4.30 -14.47 -5.03
CA CYS A 170 3.25 -15.27 -4.41
C CYS A 170 3.26 -15.14 -2.88
N HIS A 171 2.10 -14.84 -2.32
CA HIS A 171 1.81 -14.91 -0.91
C HIS A 171 0.91 -16.12 -0.63
N ARG A 172 1.23 -16.86 0.42
CA ARG A 172 0.56 -18.10 0.77
C ARG A 172 0.27 -18.14 2.25
N SER A 173 -0.96 -18.49 2.61
CA SER A 173 -1.39 -18.65 4.00
C SER A 173 -1.92 -20.07 4.25
N GLY A 174 -1.64 -20.64 5.42
CA GLY A 174 -2.09 -21.98 5.81
C GLY A 174 -0.95 -23.02 5.90
N GLU A 175 -1.23 -24.10 6.62
CA GLU A 175 -0.21 -25.06 7.06
C GLU A 175 0.02 -26.23 6.08
N ASN A 176 -0.93 -26.54 5.19
CA ASN A 176 -0.97 -27.80 4.45
C ASN A 176 -0.58 -27.72 2.97
N HIS A 177 0.18 -26.71 2.55
CA HIS A 177 0.61 -26.59 1.16
C HIS A 177 1.87 -27.43 0.92
N LYS A 178 1.83 -28.41 0.03
CA LYS A 178 3.02 -29.22 -0.34
C LYS A 178 3.91 -28.55 -1.39
N PHE A 179 3.83 -27.24 -1.50
CA PHE A 179 4.60 -26.44 -2.45
C PHE A 179 5.06 -25.12 -1.84
N THR A 180 6.08 -24.54 -2.45
CA THR A 180 6.65 -23.26 -2.07
C THR A 180 6.00 -22.11 -2.84
N SER A 181 5.98 -20.91 -2.25
CA SER A 181 5.50 -19.71 -2.96
C SER A 181 6.28 -19.44 -4.25
N MET A 182 7.56 -19.80 -4.29
CA MET A 182 8.39 -19.65 -5.49
C MET A 182 7.94 -20.58 -6.63
N GLU A 183 7.56 -21.82 -6.31
CA GLU A 183 7.01 -22.75 -7.32
C GLU A 183 5.67 -22.25 -7.86
N ALA A 184 4.78 -21.77 -6.98
CA ALA A 184 3.50 -21.20 -7.41
C ALA A 184 3.67 -19.95 -8.27
N ALA A 185 4.58 -19.04 -7.89
CA ALA A 185 4.92 -17.88 -8.69
C ALA A 185 5.50 -18.27 -10.06
N ALA A 186 6.33 -19.33 -10.12
CA ALA A 186 6.91 -19.81 -11.37
C ALA A 186 5.86 -20.44 -12.31
N VAL A 187 4.98 -21.30 -11.79
CA VAL A 187 3.89 -21.93 -12.56
C VAL A 187 2.93 -20.87 -13.09
N PHE A 188 2.48 -19.96 -12.21
CA PHE A 188 1.56 -18.89 -12.60
C PHE A 188 2.22 -17.88 -13.54
N GLY A 189 3.48 -17.53 -13.31
CA GLY A 189 4.26 -16.66 -14.19
C GLY A 189 4.50 -17.25 -15.57
N GLY A 190 4.69 -18.57 -15.67
CA GLY A 190 4.71 -19.29 -16.94
C GLY A 190 3.41 -19.12 -17.71
N ALA A 191 2.27 -19.35 -17.05
CA ALA A 191 0.96 -19.18 -17.68
C ALA A 191 0.68 -17.74 -18.15
N VAL A 192 1.07 -16.74 -17.36
CA VAL A 192 0.96 -15.32 -17.75
C VAL A 192 1.87 -15.02 -18.96
N ASN A 193 3.10 -15.54 -18.97
CA ASN A 193 4.02 -15.39 -20.11
C ASN A 193 3.50 -16.09 -21.37
N ASP A 194 2.95 -17.30 -21.26
CA ASP A 194 2.37 -18.04 -22.39
C ASP A 194 1.14 -17.33 -22.97
N THR A 195 0.35 -16.69 -22.10
CA THR A 195 -0.88 -15.97 -22.50
C THR A 195 -0.56 -14.64 -23.21
N PHE A 196 0.33 -13.83 -22.63
CA PHE A 196 0.56 -12.45 -23.07
C PHE A 196 1.91 -12.20 -23.76
N GLY A 197 2.89 -13.07 -23.58
CA GLY A 197 4.25 -12.90 -24.12
C GLY A 197 5.11 -11.86 -23.38
N TRP A 198 4.67 -11.36 -22.22
CA TRP A 198 5.39 -10.33 -21.46
C TRP A 198 6.79 -10.77 -21.03
N GLY A 199 7.76 -9.85 -21.01
CA GLY A 199 9.14 -10.19 -20.66
C GLY A 199 9.31 -10.43 -19.15
N VAL A 200 9.78 -11.61 -18.73
CA VAL A 200 10.06 -11.87 -17.30
C VAL A 200 11.35 -11.14 -16.87
N ASP A 201 11.28 -10.29 -15.84
CA ASP A 201 12.43 -9.62 -15.22
C ASP A 201 12.22 -9.51 -13.70
N MET A 202 12.98 -10.26 -12.89
CA MET A 202 12.78 -10.31 -11.44
C MET A 202 13.27 -9.05 -10.71
N ARG A 203 14.04 -8.19 -11.37
CA ARG A 203 14.70 -7.01 -10.77
C ARG A 203 14.19 -5.70 -11.34
N ASN A 204 14.12 -5.59 -12.65
CA ASN A 204 13.77 -4.37 -13.38
C ASN A 204 12.46 -4.58 -14.16
N PHE A 205 11.40 -4.97 -13.46
CA PHE A 205 10.05 -5.11 -13.99
C PHE A 205 9.30 -3.78 -13.97
N ASP A 206 8.39 -3.62 -14.93
CA ASP A 206 7.40 -2.55 -14.95
C ASP A 206 6.19 -2.95 -14.10
N LEU A 207 5.70 -4.18 -14.32
CA LEU A 207 4.47 -4.72 -13.74
C LEU A 207 4.78 -5.84 -12.73
N GLU A 208 4.19 -5.77 -11.54
CA GLU A 208 4.21 -6.87 -10.58
C GLU A 208 2.81 -7.46 -10.46
N VAL A 209 2.73 -8.76 -10.73
CA VAL A 209 1.53 -9.58 -10.51
C VAL A 209 1.69 -10.30 -9.18
N VAL A 210 0.72 -10.16 -8.29
CA VAL A 210 0.75 -10.76 -6.96
C VAL A 210 -0.32 -11.84 -6.88
N LEU A 211 0.11 -13.09 -6.68
CA LEU A 211 -0.75 -14.25 -6.47
C LEU A 211 -0.93 -14.51 -4.98
N HIS A 212 -2.16 -14.46 -4.50
CA HIS A 212 -2.51 -14.83 -3.14
C HIS A 212 -3.21 -16.19 -3.13
N VAL A 213 -2.63 -17.12 -2.37
CA VAL A 213 -3.19 -18.45 -2.15
C VAL A 213 -3.52 -18.60 -0.67
N ASP A 214 -4.77 -18.31 -0.33
CA ASP A 214 -5.31 -18.42 1.01
C ASP A 214 -6.27 -19.64 1.08
N PRO A 215 -6.54 -20.21 2.27
CA PRO A 215 -7.48 -21.32 2.39
C PRO A 215 -8.87 -20.93 1.90
N GLY A 216 -9.39 -21.65 0.89
CA GLY A 216 -10.72 -21.39 0.33
C GLY A 216 -10.80 -20.18 -0.61
N CYS A 217 -9.69 -19.48 -0.87
CA CYS A 217 -9.69 -18.28 -1.70
C CYS A 217 -8.35 -18.10 -2.43
N VAL A 218 -8.40 -17.98 -3.75
CA VAL A 218 -7.26 -17.57 -4.56
C VAL A 218 -7.61 -16.26 -5.24
N TYR A 219 -6.74 -15.26 -5.15
CA TYR A 219 -6.92 -14.00 -5.86
C TYR A 219 -5.61 -13.48 -6.41
N VAL A 220 -5.72 -12.67 -7.45
CA VAL A 220 -4.58 -12.10 -8.16
C VAL A 220 -4.72 -10.60 -8.23
N CYS A 221 -3.64 -9.89 -7.97
CA CYS A 221 -3.59 -8.44 -7.93
C CYS A 221 -2.45 -7.90 -8.81
N LEU A 222 -2.55 -6.62 -9.21
CA LEU A 222 -1.43 -5.85 -9.76
C LEU A 222 -1.00 -4.79 -8.75
N THR A 223 0.30 -4.70 -8.50
CA THR A 223 0.84 -3.68 -7.58
C THR A 223 0.74 -2.28 -8.18
N LEU A 224 0.07 -1.36 -7.48
CA LEU A 224 -0.06 0.04 -7.89
C LEU A 224 1.12 0.88 -7.37
N THR A 225 1.50 0.68 -6.11
CA THR A 225 2.61 1.40 -5.46
C THR A 225 3.98 0.84 -5.85
N THR A 226 4.87 1.67 -6.40
CA THR A 226 6.25 1.26 -6.75
C THR A 226 7.16 1.05 -5.55
N ALA A 227 6.91 1.81 -4.48
CA ALA A 227 7.53 1.67 -3.19
C ALA A 227 6.45 1.76 -2.12
N SER A 228 6.68 1.08 -0.99
CA SER A 228 5.73 1.12 0.11
C SER A 228 5.62 2.50 0.73
N LEU A 229 4.42 2.86 1.16
CA LEU A 229 4.01 4.19 1.58
C LEU A 229 4.45 4.53 3.01
N HIS A 230 4.96 3.57 3.76
CA HIS A 230 5.37 3.73 5.16
C HIS A 230 6.55 4.68 5.39
N HIS A 231 7.22 5.13 4.33
CA HIS A 231 8.33 6.10 4.37
C HIS A 231 8.06 7.40 3.61
N ARG A 232 6.80 7.67 3.19
CA ARG A 232 6.47 8.76 2.25
C ARG A 232 6.94 10.16 2.67
N HIS A 233 7.07 10.40 3.98
CA HIS A 233 7.40 11.70 4.58
C HIS A 233 8.69 11.72 5.41
N LEU A 234 9.52 10.67 5.34
CA LEU A 234 10.81 10.59 6.05
C LEU A 234 11.96 10.39 5.06
N GLU A 235 13.02 11.18 5.22
CA GLU A 235 14.27 11.06 4.43
C GLU A 235 15.49 10.77 5.32
N HIS A 236 15.54 11.36 6.51
CA HIS A 236 16.58 11.20 7.50
C HIS A 236 16.14 10.21 8.58
N PHE A 237 16.53 8.95 8.40
CA PHE A 237 16.17 7.86 9.30
C PHE A 237 17.02 7.81 10.56
N GLY A 238 16.37 7.43 11.67
CA GLY A 238 17.04 7.03 12.90
C GLY A 238 17.35 5.55 12.99
N PRO A 239 18.00 5.12 14.11
CA PRO A 239 18.19 3.71 14.43
C PRO A 239 16.88 2.91 14.41
N THR A 240 15.81 3.51 14.93
CA THR A 240 14.45 2.99 14.95
C THR A 240 13.50 4.13 14.57
N SER A 241 12.96 4.12 13.35
CA SER A 241 11.99 5.13 12.92
C SER A 241 10.61 4.50 12.83
N LEU A 242 9.63 5.07 13.54
CA LEU A 242 8.24 4.65 13.42
C LEU A 242 7.77 4.84 11.97
N ARG A 243 7.09 3.83 11.43
CA ARG A 243 6.47 3.91 10.10
C ARG A 243 5.43 5.04 10.06
N CYS A 244 5.47 5.86 9.01
CA CYS A 244 4.52 6.96 8.78
C CYS A 244 3.06 6.50 8.82
N THR A 245 2.78 5.33 8.24
CA THR A 245 1.44 4.74 8.23
C THR A 245 0.93 4.41 9.63
N ILE A 246 1.80 3.91 10.52
CA ILE A 246 1.45 3.66 11.92
C ILE A 246 1.23 5.00 12.65
N ALA A 247 2.14 5.96 12.48
CA ALA A 247 2.02 7.30 13.07
C ALA A 247 0.69 7.98 12.71
N TYR A 248 0.29 7.95 11.44
CA TYR A 248 -0.99 8.49 10.99
C TYR A 248 -2.19 7.77 11.65
N ASN A 249 -2.16 6.44 11.71
CA ASN A 249 -3.24 5.68 12.35
C ASN A 249 -3.33 5.96 13.87
N MET A 250 -2.18 6.15 14.55
CA MET A 250 -2.16 6.58 15.96
C MET A 250 -2.83 7.94 16.14
N LEU A 251 -2.56 8.90 15.26
CA LEU A 251 -3.20 10.23 15.30
C LEU A 251 -4.72 10.15 15.06
N ARG A 252 -5.17 9.28 14.15
CA ARG A 252 -6.62 9.02 13.97
C ARG A 252 -7.28 8.48 15.22
N LEU A 253 -6.62 7.57 15.95
CA LEU A 253 -7.13 7.03 17.22
C LEU A 253 -7.28 8.09 18.31
N CYS A 254 -6.51 9.18 18.26
CA CYS A 254 -6.60 10.28 19.20
C CYS A 254 -7.79 11.22 18.96
N ASP A 255 -8.51 11.08 17.84
CA ASP A 255 -9.67 11.91 17.48
C ASP A 255 -9.41 13.43 17.59
N LEU A 256 -8.25 13.85 17.08
CA LEU A 256 -7.76 15.23 17.18
C LEU A 256 -8.77 16.26 16.63
N LYS A 257 -8.97 17.34 17.38
CA LYS A 257 -9.83 18.47 17.04
C LYS A 257 -9.01 19.70 16.66
N PRO A 258 -9.56 20.61 15.85
CA PRO A 258 -8.92 21.91 15.61
C PRO A 258 -8.55 22.60 16.93
N SER A 259 -7.36 23.19 16.97
CA SER A 259 -6.73 23.84 18.13
C SER A 259 -6.18 22.91 19.23
N ASP A 260 -6.26 21.58 19.06
CA ASP A 260 -5.58 20.67 19.99
C ASP A 260 -4.06 20.85 19.94
N ILE A 261 -3.43 20.72 21.11
CA ILE A 261 -1.97 20.66 21.26
C ILE A 261 -1.58 19.19 21.40
N VAL A 262 -0.79 18.71 20.45
CA VAL A 262 -0.22 17.36 20.43
C VAL A 262 1.21 17.43 20.91
N CYS A 263 1.52 16.64 21.94
CA CYS A 263 2.86 16.54 22.50
C CYS A 263 3.50 15.20 22.13
N ASP A 264 4.65 15.24 21.45
CA ASP A 264 5.52 14.07 21.28
C ASP A 264 6.80 14.23 22.12
N PRO A 265 6.84 13.68 23.35
CA PRO A 265 7.96 13.83 24.28
C PRO A 265 9.22 13.08 23.90
N MET A 266 9.17 12.19 22.90
CA MET A 266 10.32 11.41 22.42
C MET A 266 10.24 11.31 20.89
N VAL A 267 10.38 12.47 20.25
CA VAL A 267 10.07 12.67 18.83
C VAL A 267 10.91 11.81 17.88
N GLY A 268 12.12 11.40 18.29
CA GLY A 268 13.00 10.61 17.45
C GLY A 268 13.26 11.27 16.10
N GLY A 269 12.80 10.64 15.01
CA GLY A 269 12.91 11.18 13.65
C GLY A 269 11.77 12.11 13.21
N GLY A 270 10.69 12.24 13.99
CA GLY A 270 9.55 13.11 13.70
C GLY A 270 8.38 12.47 12.97
N SER A 271 8.27 11.13 12.87
CA SER A 271 7.19 10.48 12.13
C SER A 271 5.79 10.93 12.56
N ILE A 272 5.52 10.97 13.88
CA ILE A 272 4.22 11.38 14.44
C ILE A 272 3.90 12.84 14.11
N PRO A 273 4.73 13.83 14.50
CA PRO A 273 4.37 15.22 14.23
C PRO A 273 4.38 15.58 12.75
N LEU A 274 5.20 14.92 11.90
CA LEU A 274 5.15 15.15 10.45
C LEU A 274 3.80 14.71 9.86
N GLU A 275 3.32 13.51 10.17
CA GLU A 275 1.99 13.06 9.72
C GLU A 275 0.87 13.95 10.28
N GLY A 276 1.04 14.36 11.52
CA GLY A 276 0.14 15.27 12.22
C GLY A 276 -0.02 16.61 11.52
N CYS A 277 1.10 17.29 11.23
CA CYS A 277 1.11 18.58 10.55
C CYS A 277 0.47 18.51 9.15
N ILE A 278 0.65 17.38 8.44
CA ILE A 278 0.10 17.19 7.09
C ILE A 278 -1.41 17.03 7.13
N ASN A 279 -1.93 16.22 8.06
CA ASN A 279 -3.31 15.74 8.04
C ASN A 279 -4.23 16.52 8.99
N TRP A 280 -3.69 17.16 10.02
CA TRP A 280 -4.40 18.01 10.98
C TRP A 280 -3.74 19.40 11.07
N PRO A 281 -3.76 20.20 9.99
CA PRO A 281 -3.06 21.49 9.93
C PRO A 281 -3.60 22.54 10.92
N GLN A 282 -4.75 22.30 11.55
CA GLN A 282 -5.35 23.16 12.57
C GLN A 282 -4.92 22.76 14.00
N THR A 283 -4.00 21.81 14.16
CA THR A 283 -3.45 21.39 15.46
C THR A 283 -2.02 21.92 15.63
N MET A 284 -1.54 21.99 16.87
CA MET A 284 -0.17 22.41 17.18
C MET A 284 0.65 21.21 17.67
N PHE A 285 1.87 21.06 17.16
CA PHE A 285 2.79 20.00 17.56
C PHE A 285 3.95 20.57 18.37
N VAL A 286 4.07 20.12 19.62
CA VAL A 286 5.17 20.44 20.53
C VAL A 286 5.93 19.15 20.81
N CYS A 287 7.19 19.12 20.42
CA CYS A 287 7.95 17.89 20.31
C CYS A 287 9.32 18.03 20.95
N GLY A 288 9.91 16.91 21.34
CA GLY A 288 11.26 16.93 21.83
C GLY A 288 11.82 15.56 22.13
N ASP A 289 13.12 15.54 22.40
CA ASP A 289 13.89 14.33 22.61
C ASP A 289 15.09 14.64 23.50
N ASN A 290 15.58 13.66 24.23
CA ASN A 290 16.79 13.83 25.04
C ASN A 290 18.05 13.88 24.16
N HIS A 291 18.00 13.22 23.00
CA HIS A 291 19.16 13.02 22.17
C HIS A 291 19.26 14.13 21.13
N PRO A 292 20.36 14.91 21.08
CA PRO A 292 20.47 16.07 20.18
C PRO A 292 20.37 15.68 18.69
N LEU A 293 20.86 14.50 18.31
CA LEU A 293 20.69 13.97 16.95
C LEU A 293 19.24 13.64 16.57
N ALA A 294 18.35 13.35 17.53
CA ALA A 294 16.93 13.14 17.23
C ALA A 294 16.25 14.47 16.89
N VAL A 295 16.48 15.48 17.74
CA VAL A 295 16.03 16.86 17.48
C VAL A 295 16.50 17.34 16.10
N GLN A 296 17.80 17.21 15.79
CA GLN A 296 18.33 17.60 14.48
C GLN A 296 17.66 16.83 13.33
N ARG A 297 17.54 15.50 13.42
CA ARG A 297 16.90 14.68 12.37
C ARG A 297 15.45 15.08 12.12
N SER A 298 14.70 15.39 13.17
CA SER A 298 13.31 15.82 13.03
C SER A 298 13.19 17.17 12.30
N HIS A 299 14.11 18.11 12.55
CA HIS A 299 14.20 19.37 11.79
C HIS A 299 14.60 19.15 10.34
N ASP A 300 15.56 18.26 10.08
CA ASP A 300 16.01 17.95 8.72
C ASP A 300 14.88 17.30 7.91
N ASN A 301 14.11 16.38 8.52
CA ASN A 301 12.92 15.78 7.90
C ASN A 301 11.81 16.81 7.62
N LEU A 302 11.53 17.73 8.56
CA LEU A 302 10.57 18.82 8.34
C LEU A 302 10.98 19.70 7.16
N SER A 303 12.26 20.04 7.09
CA SER A 303 12.83 20.87 6.03
C SER A 303 12.71 20.17 4.67
N ALA A 304 13.15 18.91 4.59
CA ALA A 304 13.07 18.10 3.39
C ALA A 304 11.61 17.93 2.89
N LEU A 305 10.68 17.67 3.81
CA LEU A 305 9.26 17.56 3.48
C LEU A 305 8.68 18.88 2.94
N ASN A 306 9.02 20.01 3.57
CA ASN A 306 8.60 21.33 3.10
C ASN A 306 9.17 21.65 1.71
N GLU A 307 10.44 21.33 1.45
CA GLU A 307 11.04 21.48 0.12
C GLU A 307 10.34 20.61 -0.93
N LYS A 308 10.04 19.36 -0.61
CA LYS A 308 9.31 18.44 -1.48
C LYS A 308 7.91 18.98 -1.83
N ARG A 309 7.20 19.53 -0.84
CA ARG A 309 5.89 20.16 -1.03
C ARG A 309 5.97 21.43 -1.87
N ALA A 310 7.00 22.25 -1.67
CA ALA A 310 7.23 23.46 -2.46
C ALA A 310 7.50 23.13 -3.94
N LYS A 311 8.27 22.07 -4.22
CA LYS A 311 8.54 21.60 -5.59
C LYS A 311 7.30 21.02 -6.29
N ALA A 312 6.39 20.40 -5.53
CA ALA A 312 5.16 19.80 -6.06
C ALA A 312 4.03 20.81 -6.31
N SER A 313 4.07 21.99 -5.67
CA SER A 313 3.04 23.01 -5.80
C SER A 313 3.39 23.96 -6.96
N SER A 314 2.60 23.97 -8.03
CA SER A 314 2.77 24.88 -9.17
C SER A 314 2.51 26.35 -8.83
N GLU A 315 1.85 26.61 -7.71
CA GLU A 315 1.61 27.93 -7.12
C GLU A 315 2.22 27.93 -5.72
N GLY A 316 3.14 28.85 -5.43
CA GLY A 316 3.90 28.96 -4.17
C GLY A 316 3.07 29.35 -2.94
N SER A 317 1.83 28.85 -2.83
CA SER A 317 0.83 29.20 -1.81
C SER A 317 0.58 28.08 -0.79
N GLY A 318 1.41 27.04 -0.74
CA GLY A 318 1.34 26.05 0.33
C GLY A 318 1.90 26.62 1.63
N SER A 319 1.09 26.71 2.69
CA SER A 319 1.60 27.04 4.03
C SER A 319 2.68 26.04 4.44
N GLN A 320 3.83 26.54 4.86
CA GLN A 320 4.91 25.71 5.38
C GLN A 320 4.42 24.92 6.59
N LEU A 321 4.71 23.63 6.64
CA LEU A 321 4.44 22.81 7.82
C LEU A 321 5.34 23.28 8.96
N CYS A 322 4.75 23.43 10.14
CA CYS A 322 5.43 23.91 11.33
C CYS A 322 5.23 22.91 12.48
N MET A 323 6.32 22.58 13.17
CA MET A 323 6.29 21.92 14.47
C MET A 323 7.41 22.50 15.33
N ASP A 324 7.16 22.63 16.63
CA ASP A 324 8.16 23.08 17.59
C ASP A 324 8.91 21.86 18.12
N VAL A 325 10.21 21.76 17.84
CA VAL A 325 11.06 20.70 18.39
C VAL A 325 12.14 21.29 19.27
N CYS A 326 12.28 20.78 20.49
CA CYS A 326 13.37 21.16 21.38
C CYS A 326 14.00 19.95 22.07
N GLN A 327 15.22 20.15 22.59
CA GLN A 327 15.88 19.11 23.37
C GLN A 327 15.39 19.16 24.82
N TRP A 328 14.89 18.05 25.34
CA TRP A 328 14.46 17.92 26.73
C TRP A 328 14.64 16.50 27.25
N ASP A 329 14.53 16.32 28.56
CA ASP A 329 14.50 15.00 29.19
C ASP A 329 13.09 14.74 29.74
N VAL A 330 12.41 13.72 29.20
CA VAL A 330 11.03 13.36 29.59
C VAL A 330 10.91 12.95 31.06
N SER A 331 12.01 12.52 31.69
CA SER A 331 12.03 12.23 33.13
C SER A 331 12.00 13.48 34.00
N GLN A 332 12.20 14.66 33.39
CA GLN A 332 12.07 15.95 34.05
C GLN A 332 10.68 16.53 33.79
N ARG A 333 10.19 17.37 34.71
CA ARG A 333 8.86 17.98 34.56
C ARG A 333 8.88 19.04 33.46
N ILE A 334 8.51 18.66 32.24
CA ILE A 334 8.51 19.55 31.06
C ILE A 334 7.24 20.40 30.98
N PHE A 335 6.07 19.86 31.35
CA PHE A 335 4.77 20.53 31.20
C PHE A 335 4.01 20.72 32.51
N SER A 336 3.22 21.79 32.58
CA SER A 336 2.19 22.03 33.60
C SER A 336 0.84 22.07 32.91
N THR A 337 0.07 20.99 33.00
CA THR A 337 -1.25 20.86 32.36
C THR A 337 -2.31 21.62 33.17
N ARG A 338 -2.37 22.94 33.02
CA ARG A 338 -3.50 23.74 33.52
C ARG A 338 -4.39 24.21 32.36
N GLY A 339 -5.54 23.57 32.19
CA GLY A 339 -6.70 24.15 31.50
C GLY A 339 -6.81 23.97 29.98
N THR A 340 -5.95 23.18 29.33
CA THR A 340 -6.03 22.88 27.89
C THR A 340 -6.14 21.38 27.62
N SER A 341 -6.94 21.00 26.63
CA SER A 341 -6.95 19.63 26.08
C SER A 341 -5.58 19.37 25.45
N THR A 342 -4.86 18.37 25.97
CA THR A 342 -3.54 17.98 25.47
C THR A 342 -3.58 16.49 25.15
N ALA A 343 -3.22 16.12 23.92
CA ALA A 343 -2.99 14.74 23.54
C ALA A 343 -1.49 14.47 23.58
N SER A 344 -1.06 13.53 24.44
CA SER A 344 0.34 13.08 24.46
C SER A 344 0.44 11.76 23.70
N ILE A 345 1.29 11.73 22.67
CA ILE A 345 1.48 10.57 21.81
C ILE A 345 2.98 10.35 21.65
N SER A 346 3.47 9.16 21.97
CA SER A 346 4.89 8.82 21.81
C SER A 346 5.07 7.36 21.42
N SER A 347 6.02 7.07 20.53
CA SER A 347 6.56 5.72 20.36
C SER A 347 7.80 5.55 21.24
N LEU A 348 7.68 4.79 22.32
CA LEU A 348 8.77 4.46 23.24
C LEU A 348 9.74 3.47 22.59
N ASP A 349 11.04 3.58 22.92
CA ASP A 349 12.04 2.57 22.56
C ASP A 349 11.81 1.28 23.39
N GLU A 350 11.80 0.12 22.74
CA GLU A 350 11.60 -1.17 23.41
C GLU A 350 12.87 -1.56 24.19
N GLY A 351 13.00 -1.00 25.39
CA GLY A 351 14.12 -1.25 26.29
C GLY A 351 14.08 -0.47 27.61
N THR A 352 13.18 0.50 27.76
CA THR A 352 13.12 1.35 28.95
C THR A 352 11.79 1.16 29.69
N SER A 353 11.83 0.46 30.82
CA SER A 353 10.70 0.36 31.75
C SER A 353 10.39 1.74 32.35
N MET A 354 9.25 2.33 32.02
CA MET A 354 8.68 3.47 32.75
C MET A 354 7.37 3.04 33.42
N PHE A 355 7.47 2.63 34.69
CA PHE A 355 6.32 2.54 35.59
C PHE A 355 6.28 3.84 36.40
N GLU A 356 5.28 4.69 36.19
CA GLU A 356 4.83 5.57 37.27
C GLU A 356 3.33 5.81 37.20
N LYS A 357 2.67 5.53 38.32
CA LYS A 357 1.23 5.68 38.54
C LYS A 357 1.01 7.10 39.05
N VAL A 358 0.48 7.99 38.21
CA VAL A 358 0.09 9.34 38.68
C VAL A 358 -1.25 9.23 39.40
N GLU A 359 -1.20 9.07 40.72
CA GLU A 359 -2.37 9.28 41.57
C GLU A 359 -2.62 10.79 41.72
N THR A 360 -3.80 11.22 41.28
CA THR A 360 -4.29 12.59 41.46
C THR A 360 -4.86 12.70 42.87
N THR A 361 -4.16 13.40 43.76
CA THR A 361 -4.75 13.86 45.02
C THR A 361 -5.51 15.16 44.74
N THR A 362 -6.81 15.15 45.04
CA THR A 362 -7.76 16.27 44.99
C THR A 362 -7.33 17.48 45.81
#